data_AF-A0A5J5B3I3-F1
#
_entry.id   AF-A0A5J5B3I3-F1
#
_cell.length_a   1.000
_cell.length_b   1.000
_cell.length_c   1.000
_cell.angle_alpha   90.00
_cell.angle_beta   90.00
_cell.angle_gamma   90.00
#
_symmetry.space_group_name_H-M   'P 1'
#
loop_
_entity.id
_entity.type
_entity.pdbx_description
1 polymer ?
#
loop_
_entity_poly.entity_id
_entity_poly.type
_entity_poly.pdbx_seq_one_letter_code
_entity_poly.pdbx_strand_id
1 'polypeptide(L)' 'MMHIIGSLFDHRKAVTCLAFAVDGISLVSGSEDVMARVWDSKTHNIIRIFKHAKGLQQSRLAITEMLPKTIWNTIAW' A
#
# COMPACT_ATOMS: atom_id res chain seq x y z
N MET A 1 9.91 18.39 14.11
CA MET A 1 10.96 17.53 13.54
C MET A 1 10.29 16.32 12.91
N MET A 2 10.44 16.10 11.60
CA MET A 2 9.94 14.87 10.96
C MET A 2 11.02 13.81 11.08
N HIS A 3 10.70 12.67 11.69
CA HIS A 3 11.63 11.56 11.84
C HIS A 3 11.33 10.50 10.78
N ILE A 4 12.33 10.21 9.94
CA ILE A 4 12.27 9.08 9.01
C ILE A 4 12.58 7.82 9.82
N ILE A 5 11.61 6.92 9.92
CA ILE A 5 11.72 5.70 10.73
C ILE A 5 12.30 4.51 9.96
N GLY A 6 12.33 4.58 8.63
CA GLY A 6 12.88 3.52 7.78
C GLY A 6 12.59 3.74 6.29
N SER A 7 13.00 2.77 5.48
CA SER A 7 12.74 2.75 4.04
C SER A 7 12.62 1.31 3.53
N LEU A 8 11.78 1.11 2.51
CA LEU A 8 11.37 -0.19 1.97
C LEU A 8 11.76 -0.26 0.49
N PHE A 9 12.63 -1.20 0.11
CA PHE A 9 13.41 -1.11 -1.13
C PHE A 9 13.22 -2.21 -2.18
N ASP A 10 12.08 -2.91 -2.19
CA ASP A 10 11.93 -4.10 -3.05
C ASP A 10 11.21 -3.84 -4.38
N HIS A 11 10.51 -2.70 -4.52
CA HIS A 11 9.87 -2.35 -5.79
C HIS A 11 10.91 -2.05 -6.87
N ARG A 12 10.74 -2.66 -8.05
CA ARG A 12 11.67 -2.52 -9.18
C ARG A 12 11.32 -1.36 -10.11
N LYS A 13 10.18 -0.71 -9.87
CA LYS A 13 9.66 0.45 -10.60
C LYS A 13 8.95 1.40 -9.64
N ALA A 14 8.43 2.50 -10.17
CA ALA A 14 7.71 3.50 -9.39
C ALA A 14 6.61 2.86 -8.51
N VAL A 15 6.61 3.23 -7.23
CA VAL A 15 5.49 2.97 -6.34
C VAL A 15 4.42 4.00 -6.67
N THR A 16 3.22 3.54 -6.99
CA THR A 16 2.15 4.40 -7.49
C THR A 16 1.06 4.64 -6.44
N CYS A 17 1.05 3.84 -5.37
CA CYS A 17 0.11 3.95 -4.28
C CYS A 17 0.62 3.31 -2.98
N LEU A 18 0.14 3.83 -1.85
CA LEU A 18 0.43 3.36 -0.49
C LEU A 18 -0.83 3.44 0.39
N ALA A 19 -1.07 2.46 1.27
CA ALA A 19 -1.97 2.62 2.41
C ALA A 19 -1.60 1.75 3.59
N PHE A 20 -1.87 2.26 4.79
CA PHE A 20 -1.75 1.51 6.02
C PHE A 20 -3.03 0.72 6.29
N ALA A 21 -2.87 -0.48 6.85
CA ALA A 21 -3.96 -1.20 7.47
C ALA A 21 -4.38 -0.48 8.77
N VAL A 22 -5.64 -0.68 9.17
CA VAL A 22 -6.21 -0.08 10.38
C VAL A 22 -5.47 -0.52 11.65
N ASP A 23 -4.82 -1.69 11.61
CA ASP A 23 -3.97 -2.19 12.69
C ASP A 23 -2.72 -1.34 12.94
N GLY A 24 -2.34 -0.46 12.00
CA GLY A 24 -1.12 0.37 12.05
C GLY A 24 0.18 -0.44 11.96
N ILE A 25 0.09 -1.76 11.77
CA ILE A 25 1.23 -2.68 11.71
C ILE A 25 1.55 -2.97 10.25
N SER A 26 0.55 -3.11 9.40
CA SER A 26 0.75 -3.49 8.01
C SER A 26 0.68 -2.27 7.09
N LEU A 27 1.64 -2.15 6.18
CA LEU A 27 1.61 -1.19 5.08
C LEU A 27 1.45 -1.95 3.76
N VAL A 28 0.64 -1.46 2.85
CA VAL A 28 0.51 -2.01 1.49
C VAL A 28 1.01 -0.98 0.48
N SER A 29 1.82 -1.43 -0.47
CA SER A 29 2.30 -0.63 -1.59
C SER A 29 2.01 -1.31 -2.92
N GLY A 30 1.64 -0.52 -3.93
CA GLY A 30 1.46 -0.98 -5.31
C GLY A 30 2.45 -0.30 -6.25
N SER A 31 2.88 -0.98 -7.31
CA SER A 31 3.89 -0.47 -8.24
C SER A 31 3.66 -0.90 -9.68
N GLU A 32 4.23 -0.12 -10.59
CA GLU A 32 4.32 -0.47 -12.01
C GLU A 32 5.16 -1.72 -12.29
N ASP A 33 5.87 -2.25 -11.29
CA ASP A 33 6.56 -3.54 -11.36
C ASP A 33 5.60 -4.74 -11.36
N VAL A 34 4.29 -4.47 -11.35
CA VAL A 34 3.21 -5.46 -11.42
C VAL A 34 3.06 -6.22 -10.10
N MET A 35 3.69 -5.74 -9.03
CA MET A 35 3.60 -6.29 -7.70
C MET A 35 2.95 -5.28 -6.74
N ALA A 36 2.08 -5.80 -5.89
CA ALA A 36 1.72 -5.19 -4.63
C ALA A 36 2.43 -5.93 -3.50
N ARG A 37 2.95 -5.19 -2.52
CA ARG A 37 3.69 -5.74 -1.37
C ARG A 37 3.02 -5.32 -0.08
N VAL A 38 2.97 -6.25 0.87
CA VAL A 38 2.54 -5.97 2.25
C VAL A 38 3.77 -6.02 3.13
N TRP A 39 3.95 -4.99 3.93
CA TRP A 39 5.10 -4.75 4.78
C TRP A 39 4.68 -4.76 6.24
N ASP A 40 5.54 -5.29 7.08
CA ASP A 40 5.51 -5.03 8.51
C ASP A 40 6.19 -3.69 8.77
N SER A 41 5.46 -2.73 9.32
CA SER A 41 5.93 -1.36 9.56
C SER A 41 6.98 -1.24 10.66
N LYS A 42 7.13 -2.25 11.53
CA LYS A 42 8.11 -2.25 12.63
C LYS A 42 9.43 -2.88 12.21
N THR A 43 9.34 -3.98 11.48
CA THR A 43 10.50 -4.77 11.05
C THR A 43 10.95 -4.45 9.64
N HIS A 44 10.13 -3.70 8.88
CA HIS A 44 10.36 -3.35 7.48
C HIS A 44 10.47 -4.55 6.51
N ASN A 45 10.01 -5.72 6.96
CA ASN A 45 10.04 -6.94 6.16
C ASN A 45 8.78 -7.09 5.31
N ILE A 46 8.92 -7.76 4.18
CA ILE A 46 7.79 -8.14 3.32
C ILE A 46 7.08 -9.34 3.95
N ILE A 47 5.81 -9.16 4.26
CA ILE A 47 4.91 -10.21 4.78
C ILE A 47 4.30 -11.00 3.61
N ARG A 48 3.92 -10.28 2.53
CA ARG A 48 3.23 -10.85 1.36
C ARG A 48 3.59 -10.10 0.08
N ILE A 49 3.54 -10.82 -1.04
CA ILE A 49 3.66 -10.28 -2.39
C ILE A 49 2.47 -10.77 -3.20
N PHE A 50 1.82 -9.85 -3.90
CA PHE A 50 0.70 -10.12 -4.81
C PHE A 50 1.04 -9.61 -6.19
N LYS A 51 0.77 -10.42 -7.21
CA LYS A 51 0.90 -10.00 -8.62
C LYS A 51 -0.44 -9.49 -9.11
N HIS A 52 -0.48 -8.30 -9.69
CA HIS A 52 -1.71 -7.75 -10.29
C HIS A 52 -1.63 -7.74 -11.82
N ALA A 53 -2.75 -7.51 -12.50
CA ALA A 53 -2.75 -7.42 -13.95
C ALA A 53 -2.10 -6.11 -14.42
N LYS A 54 -1.33 -6.18 -15.51
CA LYS A 54 -0.74 -5.01 -16.17
C LYS A 54 -1.84 -4.35 -17.02
N GLY A 55 -2.40 -3.23 -16.58
CA GLY A 55 -3.47 -2.54 -17.30
C GLY A 55 -4.33 -1.58 -16.48
N LEU A 56 -4.31 -1.66 -15.15
CA LEU A 56 -4.89 -0.63 -14.30
C LEU A 56 -3.98 0.60 -14.27
N GLN A 57 -4.17 1.50 -15.23
CA GLN A 57 -3.61 2.86 -15.29
C GLN A 57 -4.14 3.78 -14.16
N GLN A 58 -4.66 3.22 -13.07
CA GLN A 58 -5.14 3.95 -11.91
C GLN A 58 -4.69 3.22 -10.66
N SER A 59 -3.63 3.74 -10.06
CA SER A 59 -3.15 3.42 -8.72
C SER A 59 -4.15 3.77 -7.61
N ARG A 60 -5.36 4.21 -7.95
CA ARG A 60 -6.43 4.58 -7.03
C ARG A 60 -7.25 3.39 -6.50
N LEU A 61 -7.15 2.18 -7.05
CA LEU A 61 -8.14 1.12 -6.76
C LEU A 61 -7.66 -0.02 -5.85
N ALA A 62 -6.35 -0.25 -5.68
CA ALA A 62 -5.91 -1.45 -4.93
C ALA A 62 -5.89 -1.27 -3.40
N ILE A 63 -5.88 -0.03 -2.89
CA ILE A 63 -5.65 0.21 -1.46
C ILE A 63 -6.77 0.96 -0.75
N THR A 64 -7.78 1.44 -1.48
CA THR A 64 -8.99 2.02 -0.90
C THR A 64 -10.02 0.96 -0.51
N GLU A 65 -9.83 -0.30 -0.93
CA GLU A 65 -10.74 -1.42 -0.64
C GLU A 65 -10.39 -2.18 0.65
N MET A 66 -9.30 -1.83 1.35
CA MET A 66 -8.95 -2.44 2.64
C MET A 66 -9.57 -1.75 3.87
N LEU A 67 -10.38 -0.69 3.67
CA LEU A 67 -11.16 -0.10 4.75
C LEU A 67 -12.56 -0.74 4.81
N PRO A 68 -13.13 -0.98 6.01
CA PRO A 68 -14.54 -1.34 6.14
C PRO A 68 -15.40 -0.31 5.39
N LYS A 69 -16.39 -0.78 4.61
CA LYS A 69 -17.33 0.05 3.84
C LYS A 69 -17.95 1.19 4.67
N THR A 70 -17.99 1.05 5.99
CA THR A 70 -18.45 2.04 6.98
C THR A 70 -17.70 3.39 6.94
N ILE A 71 -16.42 3.43 6.57
CA ILE A 71 -15.61 4.67 6.60
C ILE A 71 -15.89 5.56 5.37
N TRP A 72 -16.40 4.99 4.27
CA TRP A 72 -16.68 5.74 3.04
C TRP A 72 -17.74 6.83 3.19
N ASN A 73 -18.69 6.66 4.12
CA ASN A 73 -19.78 7.62 4.31
C ASN A 73 -19.33 8.94 4.98
N THR A 74 -18.07 9.04 5.41
CA THR A 74 -17.56 10.20 6.16
C THR A 74 -16.61 11.09 5.34
N ILE A 75 -16.16 10.67 4.16
CA ILE A 75 -15.13 11.39 3.37
C ILE A 75 -15.57 11.65 1.92
N ALA A 76 -16.88 11.62 1.65
CA ALA A 76 -17.42 12.14 0.39
C ALA A 76 -17.75 13.64 0.54
N TRP A 77 -16.82 14.50 0.11
CA TRP A 77 -17.13 15.80 -0.47
C TRP A 77 -16.65 15.80 -1.92
#